data_AF-A0A7V7DYD5-F1
#
_entry.id   AF-A0A7V7DYD5-F1
#
_cell.length_a   1.000
_cell.length_b   1.000
_cell.length_c   1.000
_cell.angle_alpha   90.00
_cell.angle_beta   90.00
_cell.angle_gamma   90.00
#
_symmetry.space_group_name_H-M   'P 1'
#
loop_
_entity.id
_entity.type
_entity.pdbx_description
1 polymer ?
#
loop_
_entity_poly.entity_id
_entity_poly.type
_entity_poly.pdbx_seq_one_letter_code
_entity_poly.pdbx_strand_id
1 'polypeptide(L)'
;MSECIDRIKEISERLLADGKVDMVIGFRKGTLPMMNEPCFARRAADTVHLVWDSNCGINLANYLTDRKEKIGIIAKGCDSRNIVTHIIENKIKREQLYIIGIPCRGMVDKRRIADRFGGEIEDVFEETDTVIVKGEGTEKRFPKTDVLQENCRICIHRNPVIYDELAGDLVEEQADVDRYEDIRKIESMPPSEKKDFFSNLLSTCIRCYACRNACPLCYCPTCFVDESRPQWVGKGQDPVDVETFHFLKAYHCAGRCTDCGACERACPVGIKVRLFTKKLEKDCLELFNWEAGLSLDDRPPLDVYRPDDPDNFIK
;
A
#
# COMPACT_ATOMS: atom_id res chain seq x y z
N MET A 1 11.86 -3.73 -17.90
CA MET A 1 12.04 -3.91 -16.43
C MET A 1 13.49 -3.84 -16.02
N SER A 2 14.42 -4.46 -16.77
CA SER A 2 15.87 -4.23 -16.61
C SER A 2 16.22 -2.73 -16.64
N GLU A 3 15.69 -1.99 -17.61
CA GLU A 3 15.94 -0.55 -17.73
C GLU A 3 15.50 0.26 -16.50
N CYS A 4 14.41 -0.14 -15.84
CA CYS A 4 13.90 0.56 -14.67
C CYS A 4 14.81 0.36 -13.45
N ILE A 5 15.29 -0.86 -13.21
CA ILE A 5 16.23 -1.09 -12.10
C ILE A 5 17.58 -0.42 -12.34
N ASP A 6 18.09 -0.45 -13.57
CA ASP A 6 19.35 0.21 -13.90
C ASP A 6 19.25 1.71 -13.68
N ARG A 7 18.12 2.32 -14.10
CA ARG A 7 17.87 3.74 -13.87
C ARG A 7 17.70 4.08 -12.38
N ILE A 8 16.99 3.26 -11.61
CA ILE A 8 16.90 3.41 -10.14
C ILE A 8 18.29 3.45 -9.51
N LYS A 9 19.16 2.50 -9.89
CA LYS A 9 20.52 2.39 -9.33
C LYS A 9 21.37 3.60 -9.71
N GLU A 10 21.34 4.01 -10.97
CA GLU A 10 22.06 5.19 -11.46
C GLU A 10 21.66 6.46 -10.70
N ILE A 11 20.35 6.73 -10.58
CA ILE A 11 19.84 7.90 -9.85
C ILE A 11 20.27 7.82 -8.39
N SER A 12 20.06 6.67 -7.75
CA SER A 12 20.38 6.47 -6.33
C SER A 12 21.87 6.67 -6.04
N GLU A 13 22.74 6.13 -6.92
CA GLU A 13 24.19 6.24 -6.78
C GLU A 13 24.64 7.69 -6.88
N ARG A 14 24.12 8.41 -7.88
CA ARG A 14 24.38 9.84 -8.07
C ARG A 14 23.93 10.65 -6.85
N LEU A 15 22.72 10.44 -6.35
CA LEU A 15 22.19 11.18 -5.20
C LEU A 15 23.04 10.99 -3.93
N LEU A 16 23.54 9.78 -3.70
CA LEU A 16 24.39 9.45 -2.56
C LEU A 16 25.82 9.97 -2.75
N ALA A 17 26.40 9.83 -3.95
CA ALA A 17 27.74 10.30 -4.26
C ALA A 17 27.85 11.83 -4.17
N ASP A 18 26.80 12.54 -4.62
CA ASP A 18 26.71 14.00 -4.57
C ASP A 18 26.36 14.52 -3.15
N GLY A 19 26.02 13.65 -2.20
CA GLY A 19 25.57 14.04 -0.86
C GLY A 19 24.24 14.81 -0.85
N LYS A 20 23.41 14.67 -1.90
CA LYS A 20 22.08 15.33 -1.98
C LYS A 20 21.10 14.74 -0.97
N VAL A 21 21.24 13.44 -0.68
CA VAL A 21 20.45 12.71 0.30
C VAL A 21 21.38 11.93 1.23
N ASP A 22 20.97 11.74 2.48
CA ASP A 22 21.71 10.97 3.48
C ASP A 22 21.52 9.46 3.29
N MET A 23 20.44 9.07 2.60
CA MET A 23 20.11 7.69 2.28
C MET A 23 19.10 7.57 1.15
N VAL A 24 19.06 6.39 0.53
CA VAL A 24 18.00 5.99 -0.41
C VAL A 24 17.21 4.80 0.17
N ILE A 25 15.89 4.93 0.26
CA ILE A 25 14.96 3.87 0.64
C ILE A 25 14.43 3.20 -0.63
N GLY A 26 14.72 1.92 -0.77
CA GLY A 26 14.29 1.07 -1.88
C GLY A 26 13.99 -0.34 -1.43
N PHE A 27 14.23 -1.32 -2.30
CA PHE A 27 14.02 -2.74 -2.02
C PHE A 27 15.30 -3.54 -2.25
N ARG A 28 15.48 -4.63 -1.53
CA ARG A 28 16.47 -5.69 -1.82
C ARG A 28 15.77 -7.05 -1.87
N LYS A 29 16.43 -8.07 -2.44
CA LYS A 29 15.94 -9.44 -2.32
C LYS A 29 15.92 -9.86 -0.85
N GLY A 30 14.79 -10.41 -0.40
CA GLY A 30 14.71 -11.05 0.90
C GLY A 30 15.25 -12.48 0.85
N THR A 31 15.14 -13.18 1.98
CA THR A 31 15.59 -14.58 2.12
C THR A 31 14.61 -15.60 1.56
N LEU A 32 13.36 -15.19 1.29
CA LEU A 32 12.31 -16.03 0.72
C LEU A 32 11.90 -15.53 -0.67
N PRO A 33 11.54 -16.43 -1.61
CA PRO A 33 11.01 -16.04 -2.91
C PRO A 33 9.80 -15.13 -2.77
N MET A 34 9.69 -14.14 -3.67
CA MET A 34 8.61 -13.14 -3.69
C MET A 34 8.49 -12.25 -2.44
N MET A 35 9.49 -12.27 -1.55
CA MET A 35 9.52 -11.48 -0.31
C MET A 35 10.64 -10.44 -0.34
N ASN A 36 10.60 -9.53 -1.32
CA ASN A 36 11.51 -8.39 -1.33
C ASN A 36 11.27 -7.52 -0.09
N GLU A 37 12.34 -7.04 0.51
CA GLU A 37 12.30 -6.28 1.76
C GLU A 37 12.86 -4.87 1.57
N PRO A 38 12.43 -3.89 2.39
CA PRO A 38 12.95 -2.54 2.33
C PRO A 38 14.44 -2.48 2.59
N CYS A 39 15.14 -1.68 1.78
CA CYS A 39 16.58 -1.48 1.85
C CYS A 39 16.90 0.00 2.03
N PHE A 40 17.90 0.29 2.84
CA PHE A 40 18.34 1.63 3.19
C PHE A 40 19.80 1.80 2.77
N ALA A 41 20.03 2.22 1.53
CA ALA A 41 21.37 2.47 0.99
C ALA A 41 21.90 3.80 1.54
N ARG A 42 23.09 3.80 2.16
CA ARG A 42 23.71 5.02 2.73
C ARG A 42 25.00 5.41 2.02
N ARG A 43 25.58 4.51 1.24
CA ARG A 43 26.75 4.75 0.38
C ARG A 43 26.38 4.42 -1.06
N ALA A 44 27.02 5.12 -2.00
CA ALA A 44 26.89 4.85 -3.43
C ALA A 44 27.07 3.35 -3.75
N ALA A 45 28.06 2.69 -3.14
CA ALA A 45 28.29 1.25 -3.32
C ALA A 45 27.15 0.33 -2.82
N ASP A 46 26.28 0.80 -1.91
CA ASP A 46 25.18 0.00 -1.39
C ASP A 46 24.03 -0.14 -2.42
N THR A 47 23.99 0.71 -3.45
CA THR A 47 22.92 0.71 -4.48
C THR A 47 22.91 -0.56 -5.32
N VAL A 48 24.02 -1.30 -5.38
CA VAL A 48 24.12 -2.60 -6.04
C VAL A 48 23.07 -3.59 -5.51
N HIS A 49 22.69 -3.47 -4.24
CA HIS A 49 21.71 -4.33 -3.58
C HIS A 49 20.25 -3.95 -3.87
N LEU A 50 20.02 -2.80 -4.50
CA LEU A 50 18.66 -2.39 -4.87
C LEU A 50 18.11 -3.33 -5.94
N VAL A 51 16.84 -3.67 -5.81
CA VAL A 51 16.09 -4.48 -6.79
C VAL A 51 14.74 -3.86 -7.09
N TRP A 52 14.23 -4.16 -8.28
CA TRP A 52 12.90 -3.78 -8.70
C TRP A 52 12.26 -4.90 -9.50
N ASP A 53 11.18 -5.43 -8.97
CA ASP A 53 10.31 -6.42 -9.62
C ASP A 53 8.90 -6.32 -8.99
N SER A 54 7.95 -7.12 -9.48
CA SER A 54 6.55 -7.10 -9.05
C SER A 54 6.30 -7.63 -7.62
N ASN A 55 7.35 -8.00 -6.91
CA ASN A 55 7.30 -8.34 -5.49
C ASN A 55 7.65 -7.15 -4.59
N CYS A 56 8.08 -6.01 -5.15
CA CYS A 56 8.34 -4.74 -4.45
C CYS A 56 7.04 -4.02 -4.01
N GLY A 57 6.10 -4.76 -3.42
CA GLY A 57 4.75 -4.31 -3.10
C GLY A 57 4.54 -3.79 -1.68
N ILE A 58 5.58 -3.74 -0.83
CA ILE A 58 5.51 -2.99 0.43
C ILE A 58 5.42 -1.50 0.09
N ASN A 59 4.66 -0.74 0.87
CA ASN A 59 4.58 0.70 0.71
C ASN A 59 5.74 1.38 1.47
N LEU A 60 6.69 1.99 0.77
CA LEU A 60 7.90 2.55 1.37
C LEU A 60 7.63 3.84 2.16
N ALA A 61 6.49 4.51 1.94
CA ALA A 61 6.11 5.68 2.73
C ALA A 61 6.01 5.36 4.22
N ASN A 62 5.74 4.11 4.59
CA ASN A 62 5.71 3.65 5.99
C ASN A 62 7.03 3.89 6.75
N TYR A 63 8.13 4.14 6.04
CA TYR A 63 9.45 4.39 6.61
C TYR A 63 9.85 5.86 6.62
N LEU A 64 8.91 6.80 6.39
CA LEU A 64 9.20 8.24 6.37
C LEU A 64 8.80 8.99 7.64
N THR A 65 7.80 8.51 8.37
CA THR A 65 7.19 9.26 9.47
C THR A 65 8.22 9.78 10.48
N ASP A 66 8.18 11.08 10.73
CA ASP A 66 8.95 11.83 11.73
C ASP A 66 10.49 11.81 11.55
N ARG A 67 10.97 11.31 10.40
CA ARG A 67 12.39 11.27 10.07
C ARG A 67 13.00 12.65 9.88
N LYS A 68 14.31 12.73 10.11
CA LYS A 68 15.07 13.99 10.11
C LYS A 68 16.10 14.06 8.98
N GLU A 69 16.43 12.91 8.40
CA GLU A 69 17.36 12.79 7.28
C GLU A 69 16.78 13.41 5.99
N LYS A 70 17.66 13.71 5.03
CA LYS A 70 17.31 13.87 3.61
C LYS A 70 17.26 12.49 2.94
N ILE A 71 16.17 12.18 2.28
CA ILE A 71 15.84 10.82 1.88
C ILE A 71 15.53 10.77 0.38
N GLY A 72 16.30 9.98 -0.36
CA GLY A 72 15.88 9.46 -1.65
C GLY A 72 14.88 8.33 -1.42
N ILE A 73 13.73 8.32 -2.11
CA ILE A 73 12.74 7.25 -1.95
C ILE A 73 12.22 6.78 -3.30
N ILE A 74 12.20 5.46 -3.49
CA ILE A 74 11.55 4.82 -4.63
C ILE A 74 10.04 4.81 -4.39
N ALA A 75 9.26 5.43 -5.27
CA ALA A 75 7.82 5.58 -5.06
C ALA A 75 7.01 5.24 -6.32
N LYS A 76 6.09 4.29 -6.19
CA LYS A 76 5.02 4.01 -7.17
C LYS A 76 3.92 5.05 -7.03
N GLY A 77 2.91 4.99 -7.91
CA GLY A 77 1.66 5.75 -7.74
C GLY A 77 1.10 5.70 -6.32
N CYS A 78 0.87 4.50 -5.78
CA CYS A 78 0.35 4.35 -4.43
C CYS A 78 1.31 4.82 -3.31
N ASP A 79 2.64 4.64 -3.45
CA ASP A 79 3.59 5.19 -2.47
C ASP A 79 3.57 6.72 -2.50
N SER A 80 3.64 7.33 -3.69
CA SER A 80 3.65 8.79 -3.88
C SER A 80 2.41 9.45 -3.29
N ARG A 81 1.23 8.84 -3.45
CA ARG A 81 -0.02 9.32 -2.84
C ARG A 81 0.03 9.28 -1.31
N ASN A 82 0.66 8.25 -0.72
CA ASN A 82 0.86 8.24 0.73
C ASN A 82 1.89 9.27 1.19
N ILE A 83 2.92 9.54 0.38
CA ILE A 83 3.89 10.62 0.64
C ILE A 83 3.17 11.97 0.65
N VAL A 84 2.26 12.23 -0.30
CA VAL A 84 1.40 13.43 -0.28
C VAL A 84 0.64 13.55 1.04
N THR A 85 -0.04 12.48 1.47
CA THR A 85 -0.74 12.45 2.77
C THR A 85 0.21 12.73 3.94
N HIS A 86 1.42 12.16 3.94
CA HIS A 86 2.43 12.41 4.99
C HIS A 86 2.88 13.86 5.03
N ILE A 87 3.02 14.51 3.87
CA ILE A 87 3.39 15.93 3.78
C ILE A 87 2.27 16.81 4.34
N ILE A 88 1.02 16.59 3.90
CA ILE A 88 -0.15 17.35 4.38
C ILE A 88 -0.32 17.22 5.90
N GLU A 89 -0.08 16.03 6.44
CA GLU A 89 -0.18 15.74 7.88
C GLU A 89 1.10 16.08 8.67
N ASN A 90 2.06 16.77 8.05
CA ASN A 90 3.30 17.23 8.67
C ASN A 90 4.16 16.09 9.28
N LYS A 91 4.08 14.89 8.70
CA LYS A 91 4.90 13.72 9.11
C LYS A 91 6.25 13.67 8.42
N ILE A 92 6.38 14.36 7.31
CA ILE A 92 7.65 14.55 6.59
C ILE A 92 7.55 15.87 5.81
N LYS A 93 8.66 16.58 5.65
CA LYS A 93 8.67 17.79 4.82
C LYS A 93 9.05 17.48 3.38
N ARG A 94 8.45 18.16 2.40
CA ARG A 94 8.70 17.90 0.97
C ARG A 94 10.18 18.08 0.60
N GLU A 95 10.84 19.07 1.20
CA GLU A 95 12.26 19.39 0.99
C GLU A 95 13.23 18.35 1.59
N GLN A 96 12.74 17.45 2.45
CA GLN A 96 13.54 16.31 2.93
C GLN A 96 13.56 15.16 1.91
N LEU A 97 12.75 15.21 0.86
CA LEU A 97 12.56 14.09 -0.04
C LEU A 97 13.13 14.37 -1.44
N TYR A 98 13.80 13.36 -1.98
CA TYR A 98 14.02 13.19 -3.41
C TYR A 98 13.28 11.94 -3.87
N ILE A 99 12.20 12.10 -4.63
CA ILE A 99 11.28 11.02 -4.99
C ILE A 99 11.67 10.47 -6.37
N ILE A 100 12.16 9.24 -6.38
CA ILE A 100 12.44 8.46 -7.59
C ILE A 100 11.13 7.77 -7.98
N GLY A 101 10.43 8.38 -8.93
CA GLY A 101 9.11 7.97 -9.36
C GLY A 101 9.14 6.73 -10.25
N ILE A 102 8.30 5.75 -9.93
CA ILE A 102 8.19 4.48 -10.68
C ILE A 102 6.82 4.34 -11.34
N PRO A 103 6.75 4.36 -12.68
CA PRO A 103 5.57 3.96 -13.44
C PRO A 103 5.25 2.48 -13.20
N CYS A 104 4.15 2.19 -12.50
CA CYS A 104 3.86 0.85 -11.96
C CYS A 104 2.89 0.07 -12.85
N ARG A 105 3.26 -1.17 -13.21
CA ARG A 105 2.39 -2.12 -13.95
C ARG A 105 1.67 -3.12 -13.04
N GLY A 106 1.56 -2.80 -11.76
CA GLY A 106 0.95 -3.66 -10.73
C GLY A 106 1.93 -4.61 -10.05
N MET A 107 1.54 -5.06 -8.86
CA MET A 107 2.27 -6.00 -8.02
C MET A 107 1.61 -7.37 -8.03
N VAL A 108 2.40 -8.44 -7.92
CA VAL A 108 1.88 -9.81 -7.91
C VAL A 108 1.45 -10.26 -6.52
N ASP A 109 0.52 -11.21 -6.49
CA ASP A 109 0.00 -11.85 -5.29
C ASP A 109 0.71 -13.19 -5.06
N LYS A 110 1.60 -13.21 -4.07
CA LYS A 110 2.36 -14.41 -3.71
C LYS A 110 1.47 -15.60 -3.30
N ARG A 111 0.29 -15.35 -2.70
CA ARG A 111 -0.63 -16.41 -2.29
C ARG A 111 -1.28 -17.03 -3.49
N ARG A 112 -1.79 -16.20 -4.39
CA ARG A 112 -2.38 -16.65 -5.65
C ARG A 112 -1.36 -17.46 -6.46
N ILE A 113 -0.10 -17.03 -6.49
CA ILE A 113 0.97 -17.79 -7.14
C ILE A 113 1.21 -19.12 -6.42
N ALA A 114 1.37 -19.13 -5.10
CA ALA A 114 1.59 -20.35 -4.32
C ALA A 114 0.44 -21.37 -4.48
N ASP A 115 -0.81 -20.91 -4.40
CA ASP A 115 -2.01 -21.74 -4.55
C ASP A 115 -2.10 -22.38 -5.95
N ARG A 116 -1.75 -21.64 -7.01
CA ARG A 116 -1.75 -22.16 -8.39
C ARG A 116 -0.51 -22.99 -8.71
N PHE A 117 0.60 -22.76 -8.02
CA PHE A 117 1.81 -23.55 -8.15
C PHE A 117 1.64 -24.92 -7.49
N GLY A 118 1.09 -24.98 -6.27
CA GLY A 118 0.71 -26.22 -5.59
C GLY A 118 1.89 -27.05 -5.04
N GLY A 119 2.99 -26.39 -4.67
CA GLY A 119 4.21 -27.01 -4.12
C GLY A 119 5.14 -25.95 -3.49
N GLU A 120 6.30 -26.36 -2.99
CA GLU A 120 7.32 -25.43 -2.48
C GLU A 120 7.91 -24.60 -3.63
N ILE A 121 7.97 -23.27 -3.45
CA ILE A 121 8.56 -22.36 -4.43
C ILE A 121 10.00 -22.10 -4.01
N GLU A 122 10.94 -22.40 -4.90
CA GLU A 122 12.38 -22.18 -4.70
C GLU A 122 12.83 -20.87 -5.34
N ASP A 123 12.31 -20.54 -6.52
CA ASP A 123 12.70 -19.35 -7.28
C ASP A 123 11.55 -18.75 -8.07
N VAL A 124 11.58 -17.44 -8.25
CA VAL A 124 10.63 -16.69 -9.08
C VAL A 124 11.37 -15.65 -9.93
N PHE A 125 11.12 -15.71 -11.23
CA PHE A 125 11.66 -14.78 -12.23
C PHE A 125 10.52 -14.01 -12.89
N GLU A 126 10.83 -12.80 -13.33
CA GLU A 126 9.86 -11.95 -14.02
C GLU A 126 10.42 -11.54 -15.39
N GLU A 127 9.66 -11.89 -16.43
CA GLU A 127 9.76 -11.32 -17.78
C GLU A 127 8.65 -10.29 -17.97
N THR A 128 8.70 -9.47 -19.02
CA THR A 128 7.81 -8.30 -19.22
C THR A 128 6.35 -8.52 -18.82
N ASP A 129 5.74 -9.61 -19.29
CA ASP A 129 4.33 -9.94 -19.04
C ASP A 129 4.12 -11.34 -18.45
N THR A 130 5.20 -12.01 -18.01
CA THR A 130 5.15 -13.38 -17.51
C THR A 130 5.93 -13.54 -16.21
N VAL A 131 5.31 -14.21 -15.24
CA VAL A 131 5.94 -14.64 -14.00
C VAL A 131 6.27 -16.12 -14.12
N ILE A 132 7.54 -16.47 -13.95
CA ILE A 132 8.06 -17.82 -14.04
C ILE A 132 8.37 -18.28 -12.62
N VAL A 133 7.77 -19.40 -12.21
CA VAL A 133 7.88 -19.95 -10.86
C VAL A 133 8.48 -21.34 -10.96
N LYS A 134 9.52 -21.57 -10.17
CA LYS A 134 10.25 -22.85 -10.10
C LYS A 134 10.22 -23.42 -8.69
N GLY A 135 10.14 -24.74 -8.60
CA GLY A 135 10.24 -25.47 -7.35
C GLY A 135 9.98 -26.96 -7.57
N GLU A 136 10.64 -27.81 -6.78
CA GLU A 136 10.47 -29.27 -6.84
C GLU A 136 10.70 -29.86 -8.25
N GLY A 137 11.64 -29.29 -9.01
CA GLY A 137 11.92 -29.70 -10.40
C GLY A 137 10.83 -29.35 -11.42
N THR A 138 9.80 -28.59 -11.03
CA THR A 138 8.73 -28.11 -11.90
C THR A 138 8.90 -26.62 -12.19
N GLU A 139 8.57 -26.21 -13.42
CA GLU A 139 8.45 -24.80 -13.82
C GLU A 139 7.02 -24.52 -14.28
N LYS A 140 6.43 -23.43 -13.78
CA LYS A 140 5.14 -22.91 -14.27
C LYS A 140 5.28 -21.46 -14.68
N ARG A 141 4.58 -21.09 -15.74
CA ARG A 141 4.55 -19.74 -16.30
C ARG A 141 3.14 -19.17 -16.14
N PHE A 142 3.04 -17.98 -15.57
CA PHE A 142 1.78 -17.29 -15.36
C PHE A 142 1.79 -15.95 -16.09
N PRO A 143 0.74 -15.63 -16.89
CA PRO A 143 0.54 -14.26 -17.34
C PRO A 143 0.48 -13.33 -16.13
N LYS A 144 1.24 -12.24 -16.14
CA LYS A 144 1.34 -11.32 -14.99
C LYS A 144 -0.03 -10.81 -14.55
N THR A 145 -0.89 -10.48 -15.52
CA THR A 145 -2.27 -10.02 -15.32
C THR A 145 -3.12 -10.97 -14.48
N ASP A 146 -2.87 -12.28 -14.57
CA ASP A 146 -3.65 -13.31 -13.87
C ASP A 146 -3.26 -13.42 -12.39
N VAL A 147 -2.03 -13.03 -12.08
CA VAL A 147 -1.42 -13.16 -10.75
C VAL A 147 -1.22 -11.83 -10.03
N LEU A 148 -1.77 -10.73 -10.54
CA LEU A 148 -1.77 -9.43 -9.86
C LEU A 148 -2.58 -9.47 -8.55
N GLN A 149 -2.15 -8.64 -7.59
CA GLN A 149 -2.96 -8.32 -6.41
C GLN A 149 -4.26 -7.65 -6.80
N GLU A 150 -5.30 -7.87 -6.00
CA GLU A 150 -6.63 -7.38 -6.34
C GLU A 150 -6.70 -5.86 -6.47
N ASN A 151 -6.02 -5.10 -5.61
CA ASN A 151 -5.92 -3.64 -5.77
C ASN A 151 -5.21 -3.23 -7.06
N CYS A 152 -4.16 -3.96 -7.44
CA CYS A 152 -3.36 -3.65 -8.62
C CYS A 152 -4.13 -3.91 -9.91
N ARG A 153 -5.00 -4.93 -9.93
CA ARG A 153 -5.87 -5.22 -11.07
C ARG A 153 -6.80 -4.05 -11.38
N ILE A 154 -7.33 -3.40 -10.35
CA ILE A 154 -8.27 -2.28 -10.48
C ILE A 154 -7.64 -0.89 -10.29
N CYS A 155 -6.31 -0.79 -10.31
CA CYS A 155 -5.62 0.47 -10.03
C CYS A 155 -5.72 1.45 -11.21
N ILE A 156 -6.17 2.68 -10.93
CA ILE A 156 -6.26 3.80 -11.89
C ILE A 156 -5.18 4.87 -11.69
N HIS A 157 -4.22 4.62 -10.76
CA HIS A 157 -3.14 5.54 -10.38
C HIS A 157 -1.80 4.80 -10.40
N ARG A 158 -1.35 4.43 -11.61
CA ARG A 158 -0.13 3.67 -11.91
C ARG A 158 1.12 4.53 -11.85
N ASN A 159 1.01 5.80 -12.23
CA ASN A 159 2.11 6.74 -12.21
C ASN A 159 2.22 7.47 -10.87
N PRO A 160 3.43 7.85 -10.44
CA PRO A 160 3.62 8.70 -9.26
C PRO A 160 2.97 10.07 -9.45
N VAL A 161 2.20 10.53 -8.46
CA VAL A 161 1.55 11.85 -8.45
C VAL A 161 2.57 12.97 -8.23
N ILE A 162 3.53 12.73 -7.32
CA ILE A 162 4.68 13.60 -7.09
C ILE A 162 5.96 12.80 -7.27
N TYR A 163 6.94 13.39 -7.95
CA TYR A 163 8.28 12.84 -8.14
C TYR A 163 9.28 13.95 -8.48
N ASP A 164 10.57 13.69 -8.28
CA ASP A 164 11.68 14.55 -8.73
C ASP A 164 12.29 14.02 -10.03
N GLU A 165 12.36 12.70 -10.19
CA GLU A 165 12.88 12.05 -11.38
C GLU A 165 12.20 10.70 -11.61
N LEU A 166 11.88 10.36 -12.86
CA LEU A 166 11.30 9.07 -13.22
C LEU A 166 12.38 8.05 -13.52
N ALA A 167 12.18 6.81 -13.07
CA ALA A 167 13.04 5.68 -13.44
C ALA A 167 12.54 4.89 -14.68
N GLY A 168 11.62 5.48 -15.45
CA GLY A 168 11.10 4.91 -16.69
C GLY A 168 9.98 5.77 -17.27
N ASP A 169 9.51 5.40 -18.45
CA ASP A 169 8.41 6.13 -19.11
C ASP A 169 7.09 5.92 -18.39
N LEU A 170 6.29 6.99 -18.34
CA LEU A 170 4.92 6.94 -17.82
C LEU A 170 4.14 5.84 -18.55
N VAL A 171 3.30 5.13 -17.79
CA VAL A 171 2.42 4.09 -18.34
C VAL A 171 1.01 4.64 -18.49
N GLU A 172 0.25 4.05 -19.39
CA GLU A 172 -1.17 4.37 -19.52
C GLU A 172 -1.93 4.04 -18.23
N GLU A 173 -2.70 5.03 -17.75
CA GLU A 173 -3.61 4.85 -16.63
C GLU A 173 -4.84 4.06 -17.06
N GLN A 174 -5.39 3.25 -16.17
CA GLN A 174 -6.61 2.51 -16.48
C GLN A 174 -7.81 3.46 -16.41
N ALA A 175 -8.54 3.59 -17.52
CA ALA A 175 -9.84 4.25 -17.57
C ALA A 175 -10.98 3.22 -17.42
N ASP A 176 -12.17 3.69 -17.03
CA ASP A 176 -13.42 2.92 -17.00
C ASP A 176 -13.40 1.62 -16.17
N VAL A 177 -12.53 1.57 -15.16
CA VAL A 177 -12.45 0.46 -14.21
C VAL A 177 -13.41 0.68 -13.05
N ASP A 178 -14.34 -0.26 -12.87
CA ASP A 178 -15.18 -0.28 -11.68
C ASP A 178 -14.39 -0.72 -10.44
N ARG A 179 -13.90 0.27 -9.71
CA ARG A 179 -13.14 0.03 -8.47
C ARG A 179 -14.00 -0.46 -7.33
N TYR A 180 -15.33 -0.32 -7.33
CA TYR A 180 -16.16 -0.52 -6.14
C TYR A 180 -17.25 -1.60 -6.28
N GLU A 181 -17.12 -2.48 -7.28
CA GLU A 181 -18.06 -3.58 -7.54
C GLU A 181 -18.30 -4.46 -6.29
N ASP A 182 -17.22 -4.86 -5.62
CA ASP A 182 -17.25 -5.67 -4.39
C ASP A 182 -17.94 -4.95 -3.22
N ILE A 183 -17.70 -3.64 -3.08
CA ILE A 183 -18.34 -2.82 -2.05
C ILE A 183 -19.84 -2.72 -2.29
N ARG A 184 -20.30 -2.46 -3.52
CA ARG A 184 -21.74 -2.39 -3.81
C ARG A 184 -22.45 -3.72 -3.57
N LYS A 185 -21.80 -4.85 -3.88
CA LYS A 185 -22.32 -6.19 -3.53
C LYS A 185 -22.52 -6.30 -2.02
N ILE A 186 -21.54 -5.89 -1.21
CA ILE A 186 -21.66 -5.90 0.26
C ILE A 186 -22.75 -4.93 0.74
N GLU A 187 -22.83 -3.72 0.18
CA GLU A 187 -23.83 -2.71 0.55
C GLU A 187 -25.26 -3.23 0.37
N SER A 188 -25.51 -3.98 -0.71
CA SER A 188 -26.81 -4.59 -1.02
C SER A 188 -27.23 -5.75 -0.11
N MET A 189 -26.32 -6.29 0.70
CA MET A 189 -26.66 -7.37 1.64
C MET A 189 -27.64 -6.89 2.73
N PRO A 190 -28.64 -7.70 3.09
CA PRO A 190 -29.45 -7.47 4.29
C PRO A 190 -28.59 -7.31 5.55
N PRO A 191 -29.04 -6.57 6.58
CA PRO A 191 -28.23 -6.32 7.78
C PRO A 191 -27.69 -7.58 8.48
N SER A 192 -28.47 -8.65 8.54
CA SER A 192 -28.03 -9.93 9.12
C SER A 192 -26.93 -10.59 8.28
N GLU A 193 -27.13 -10.70 6.97
CA GLU A 193 -26.13 -11.29 6.06
C GLU A 193 -24.83 -10.48 6.03
N LYS A 194 -24.94 -9.14 6.09
CA LYS A 194 -23.79 -8.23 6.16
C LYS A 194 -22.99 -8.45 7.44
N LYS A 195 -23.68 -8.62 8.58
CA LYS A 195 -23.04 -8.95 9.85
C LYS A 195 -22.30 -10.27 9.74
N ASP A 196 -22.98 -11.32 9.25
CA ASP A 196 -22.38 -12.64 9.09
C ASP A 196 -21.17 -12.61 8.15
N PHE A 197 -21.25 -11.85 7.06
CA PHE A 197 -20.13 -11.65 6.13
C PHE A 197 -18.88 -11.12 6.84
N PHE A 198 -19.02 -10.05 7.64
CA PHE A 198 -17.88 -9.46 8.33
C PHE A 198 -17.38 -10.31 9.50
N SER A 199 -18.26 -10.94 10.28
CA SER A 199 -17.85 -11.88 11.33
C SER A 199 -17.11 -13.08 10.73
N ASN A 200 -17.55 -13.62 9.60
CA ASN A 200 -16.85 -14.68 8.88
C ASN A 200 -15.50 -14.23 8.31
N LEU A 201 -15.44 -13.03 7.71
CA LEU A 201 -14.21 -12.43 7.18
C LEU A 201 -13.13 -12.30 8.27
N LEU A 202 -13.52 -12.00 9.50
CA LEU A 202 -12.60 -11.76 10.63
C LEU A 202 -12.38 -12.99 11.52
N SER A 203 -13.11 -14.08 11.30
CA SER A 203 -13.09 -15.30 12.15
C SER A 203 -11.71 -15.93 12.33
N THR A 204 -10.81 -15.77 11.35
CA THR A 204 -9.43 -16.30 11.38
C THR A 204 -8.40 -15.28 11.88
N CYS A 205 -8.83 -14.08 12.25
CA CYS A 205 -7.92 -13.03 12.69
C CYS A 205 -7.22 -13.43 13.98
N ILE A 206 -5.88 -13.42 13.94
CA ILE A 206 -5.03 -13.70 15.10
C ILE A 206 -4.55 -12.42 15.81
N ARG A 207 -5.07 -11.24 15.41
CA ARG A 207 -4.67 -9.91 15.91
C ARG A 207 -3.17 -9.69 16.05
N CYS A 208 -2.39 -10.16 15.08
CA CYS A 208 -0.94 -9.94 15.02
C CYS A 208 -0.54 -8.48 14.69
N TYR A 209 -1.53 -7.62 14.39
CA TYR A 209 -1.35 -6.20 14.02
C TYR A 209 -0.48 -5.93 12.79
N ALA A 210 -0.11 -6.95 12.00
CA ALA A 210 0.66 -6.76 10.76
C ALA A 210 -0.04 -5.79 9.79
N CYS A 211 -1.38 -5.85 9.69
CA CYS A 211 -2.17 -4.94 8.85
C CYS A 211 -2.16 -3.48 9.33
N ARG A 212 -1.92 -3.24 10.63
CA ARG A 212 -1.68 -1.90 11.21
C ARG A 212 -0.25 -1.47 10.92
N ASN A 213 0.74 -2.30 11.26
CA ASN A 213 2.16 -1.95 11.19
C ASN A 213 2.66 -1.74 9.74
N ALA A 214 2.03 -2.40 8.76
CA ALA A 214 2.33 -2.21 7.35
C ALA A 214 1.61 -1.00 6.72
N CYS A 215 0.65 -0.40 7.41
CA CYS A 215 -0.15 0.69 6.87
C CYS A 215 0.61 2.01 7.01
N PRO A 216 0.91 2.72 5.90
CA PRO A 216 1.66 3.97 5.97
C PRO A 216 0.91 5.09 6.70
N LEU A 217 -0.36 4.92 7.06
CA LEU A 217 -1.18 5.93 7.74
C LEU A 217 -1.28 5.72 9.26
N CYS A 218 -0.74 4.59 9.75
CA CYS A 218 -0.84 4.19 11.16
C CYS A 218 0.39 4.67 11.96
N TYR A 219 0.50 6.00 12.14
CA TYR A 219 1.62 6.66 12.84
C TYR A 219 1.17 7.57 13.99
N CYS A 220 -0.04 7.36 14.52
CA CYS A 220 -0.52 8.14 15.67
C CYS A 220 0.43 7.95 16.87
N PRO A 221 0.81 9.02 17.59
CA PRO A 221 1.66 8.91 18.77
C PRO A 221 1.00 8.09 19.89
N THR A 222 -0.34 8.11 19.92
CA THR A 222 -1.18 7.37 20.85
C THR A 222 -2.15 6.51 20.03
N CYS A 223 -2.17 5.20 20.27
CA CYS A 223 -3.01 4.27 19.53
C CYS A 223 -4.00 3.57 20.45
N PHE A 224 -5.28 3.56 20.08
CA PHE A 224 -6.36 2.88 20.82
C PHE A 224 -6.08 1.38 21.09
N VAL A 225 -5.22 0.75 20.28
CA VAL A 225 -4.78 -0.64 20.43
C VAL A 225 -3.77 -0.80 21.57
N ASP A 226 -2.90 0.18 21.75
CA ASP A 226 -1.80 0.13 22.72
C ASP A 226 -2.25 0.68 24.08
N GLU A 227 -3.18 1.65 24.06
CA GLU A 227 -3.73 2.31 25.25
C GLU A 227 -4.46 1.33 26.18
N SER A 228 -4.12 1.42 27.45
CA SER A 228 -4.78 0.64 28.52
C SER A 228 -5.68 1.49 29.41
N ARG A 229 -5.61 2.83 29.31
CA ARG A 229 -6.36 3.77 30.15
C ARG A 229 -6.72 5.07 29.39
N PRO A 230 -7.97 5.23 28.94
CA PRO A 230 -9.03 4.22 28.93
C PRO A 230 -8.70 3.08 27.97
N GLN A 231 -9.12 1.86 28.31
CA GLN A 231 -9.01 0.73 27.39
C GLN A 231 -10.17 0.77 26.41
N TRP A 232 -9.87 1.04 25.14
CA TRP A 232 -10.87 1.10 24.06
C TRP A 232 -11.20 -0.28 23.48
N VAL A 233 -10.20 -1.16 23.43
CA VAL A 233 -10.31 -2.51 22.88
C VAL A 233 -9.55 -3.48 23.78
N GLY A 234 -10.14 -4.64 24.06
CA GLY A 234 -9.46 -5.72 24.78
C GLY A 234 -8.23 -6.22 24.02
N LYS A 235 -7.29 -6.88 24.71
CA LYS A 235 -6.03 -7.38 24.10
C LYS A 235 -6.11 -8.86 23.67
N GLY A 236 -7.23 -9.53 23.91
CA GLY A 236 -7.46 -10.95 23.61
C GLY A 236 -7.96 -11.21 22.19
N GLN A 237 -8.54 -12.38 21.94
CA GLN A 237 -9.18 -12.72 20.64
C GLN A 237 -10.71 -12.72 20.76
N ASP A 238 -11.27 -11.90 21.65
CA ASP A 238 -12.72 -11.75 21.74
C ASP A 238 -13.24 -11.22 20.38
N PRO A 239 -14.28 -11.84 19.78
CA PRO A 239 -14.80 -11.42 18.49
C PRO A 239 -15.20 -9.93 18.44
N VAL A 240 -15.76 -9.39 19.53
CA VAL A 240 -16.14 -7.98 19.60
C VAL A 240 -14.91 -7.08 19.54
N ASP A 241 -13.82 -7.46 20.20
CA ASP A 241 -12.58 -6.70 20.16
C ASP A 241 -11.91 -6.77 18.78
N VAL A 242 -11.95 -7.94 18.12
CA VAL A 242 -11.43 -8.13 16.75
C VAL A 242 -12.19 -7.22 15.79
N GLU A 243 -13.53 -7.27 15.82
CA GLU A 243 -14.39 -6.41 14.98
C GLU A 243 -14.12 -4.93 15.26
N THR A 244 -14.12 -4.54 16.53
CA THR A 244 -13.87 -3.15 16.97
C THR A 244 -12.51 -2.65 16.46
N PHE A 245 -11.46 -3.46 16.54
CA PHE A 245 -10.14 -3.10 15.99
C PHE A 245 -10.20 -2.80 14.49
N HIS A 246 -10.85 -3.65 13.70
CA HIS A 246 -10.93 -3.49 12.26
C HIS A 246 -11.79 -2.27 11.86
N PHE A 247 -12.92 -2.04 12.55
CA PHE A 247 -13.76 -0.86 12.32
C PHE A 247 -13.05 0.44 12.69
N LEU A 248 -12.52 0.56 13.91
CA LEU A 248 -11.84 1.79 14.36
C LEU A 248 -10.62 2.10 13.50
N LYS A 249 -9.83 1.09 13.13
CA LYS A 249 -8.71 1.28 12.19
C LYS A 249 -9.19 1.83 10.85
N ALA A 250 -10.29 1.30 10.30
CA ALA A 250 -10.83 1.77 9.03
C ALA A 250 -11.28 3.24 9.15
N TYR A 251 -12.03 3.59 10.20
CA TYR A 251 -12.46 4.97 10.46
C TYR A 251 -11.28 5.94 10.59
N HIS A 252 -10.21 5.57 11.28
CA HIS A 252 -8.99 6.41 11.36
C HIS A 252 -8.28 6.61 10.00
N CYS A 253 -8.59 5.78 9.00
CA CYS A 253 -8.07 5.89 7.64
C CYS A 253 -9.05 6.56 6.67
N ALA A 254 -10.26 6.93 7.11
CA ALA A 254 -11.26 7.60 6.27
C ALA A 254 -10.67 8.90 5.68
N GLY A 255 -10.85 9.11 4.37
CA GLY A 255 -10.25 10.24 3.65
C GLY A 255 -8.74 10.18 3.45
N ARG A 256 -8.03 9.21 4.02
CA ARG A 256 -6.55 9.12 3.97
C ARG A 256 -6.06 7.90 3.17
N CYS A 257 -6.85 6.83 3.11
CA CYS A 257 -6.50 5.58 2.43
C CYS A 257 -6.34 5.77 0.91
N THR A 258 -5.21 5.31 0.35
CA THR A 258 -4.91 5.37 -1.09
C THR A 258 -5.10 4.01 -1.79
N ASP A 259 -5.78 3.06 -1.16
CA ASP A 259 -5.95 1.68 -1.62
C ASP A 259 -4.65 0.90 -1.95
N CYS A 260 -3.54 1.22 -1.28
CA CYS A 260 -2.23 0.64 -1.63
C CYS A 260 -2.09 -0.87 -1.35
N GLY A 261 -3.01 -1.45 -0.58
CA GLY A 261 -3.07 -2.88 -0.26
C GLY A 261 -1.98 -3.43 0.67
N ALA A 262 -1.15 -2.57 1.25
CA ALA A 262 -0.12 -2.98 2.21
C ALA A 262 -0.68 -3.79 3.41
N CYS A 263 -1.87 -3.41 3.90
CA CYS A 263 -2.52 -4.09 5.03
C CYS A 263 -2.96 -5.52 4.71
N GLU A 264 -3.45 -5.76 3.50
CA GLU A 264 -3.92 -7.08 3.02
C GLU A 264 -2.73 -7.98 2.68
N ARG A 265 -1.71 -7.42 2.00
CA ARG A 265 -0.43 -8.10 1.73
C ARG A 265 0.23 -8.59 3.02
N ALA A 266 0.16 -7.82 4.10
CA ALA A 266 0.80 -8.14 5.38
C ALA A 266 0.01 -9.13 6.25
N CYS A 267 -1.29 -9.33 6.01
CA CYS A 267 -2.09 -10.25 6.82
C CYS A 267 -1.61 -11.68 6.59
N PRO A 268 -1.18 -12.46 7.61
CA PRO A 268 -0.67 -13.83 7.44
C PRO A 268 -1.79 -14.87 7.19
N VAL A 269 -3.03 -14.54 7.52
CA VAL A 269 -4.21 -15.43 7.40
C VAL A 269 -5.17 -15.03 6.27
N GLY A 270 -4.75 -14.17 5.35
CA GLY A 270 -5.53 -13.91 4.12
C GLY A 270 -6.75 -13.01 4.25
N ILE A 271 -6.91 -12.28 5.35
CA ILE A 271 -8.06 -11.38 5.53
C ILE A 271 -7.99 -10.22 4.54
N LYS A 272 -9.09 -10.00 3.81
CA LYS A 272 -9.29 -8.87 2.90
C LYS A 272 -9.59 -7.58 3.65
N VAL A 273 -8.62 -7.09 4.43
CA VAL A 273 -8.77 -5.91 5.30
C VAL A 273 -9.16 -4.64 4.52
N ARG A 274 -8.83 -4.57 3.23
CA ARG A 274 -9.18 -3.43 2.38
C ARG A 274 -10.68 -3.22 2.22
N LEU A 275 -11.53 -4.24 2.37
CA LEU A 275 -12.98 -4.09 2.21
C LEU A 275 -13.56 -2.99 3.11
N PHE A 276 -13.01 -2.83 4.33
CA PHE A 276 -13.42 -1.75 5.24
C PHE A 276 -12.96 -0.37 4.76
N THR A 277 -11.68 -0.21 4.43
CA THR A 277 -11.13 1.09 4.02
C THR A 277 -11.61 1.53 2.64
N LYS A 278 -11.86 0.58 1.74
CA LYS A 278 -12.34 0.80 0.38
C LYS A 278 -13.80 1.26 0.35
N LYS A 279 -14.62 0.81 1.31
CA LYS A 279 -15.94 1.40 1.55
C LYS A 279 -15.85 2.87 1.94
N LEU A 280 -14.97 3.21 2.88
CA LEU A 280 -14.79 4.61 3.30
C LEU A 280 -14.18 5.48 2.20
N GLU A 281 -13.32 4.91 1.36
CA GLU A 281 -12.81 5.58 0.17
C GLU A 281 -13.93 5.87 -0.84
N LYS A 282 -14.80 4.90 -1.13
CA LYS A 282 -16.00 5.10 -1.97
C LYS A 282 -16.87 6.22 -1.43
N ASP A 283 -17.12 6.23 -0.11
CA ASP A 283 -17.92 7.29 0.52
C ASP A 283 -17.25 8.65 0.38
N CYS A 284 -15.93 8.73 0.51
CA CYS A 284 -15.21 9.99 0.30
C CYS A 284 -15.33 10.50 -1.14
N LEU A 285 -15.29 9.59 -2.12
CA LEU A 285 -15.47 9.94 -3.52
C LEU A 285 -16.91 10.38 -3.81
N GLU A 286 -17.91 9.59 -3.40
CA GLU A 286 -19.33 9.86 -3.70
C GLU A 286 -19.89 11.08 -2.96
N LEU A 287 -19.47 11.31 -1.72
CA LEU A 287 -19.99 12.41 -0.89
C LEU A 287 -19.19 13.70 -1.09
N PHE A 288 -17.86 13.62 -1.26
CA PHE A 288 -16.99 14.81 -1.23
C PHE A 288 -16.16 14.99 -2.50
N ASN A 289 -16.34 14.14 -3.51
CA ASN A 289 -15.49 14.07 -4.71
C ASN A 289 -14.00 14.01 -4.34
N TRP A 290 -13.68 13.24 -3.31
CA TRP A 290 -12.34 13.18 -2.73
C TRP A 290 -11.61 11.87 -3.01
N GLU A 291 -10.37 11.99 -3.45
CA GLU A 291 -9.41 10.90 -3.51
C GLU A 291 -8.11 11.28 -2.78
N ALA A 292 -7.66 10.41 -1.88
CA ALA A 292 -6.49 10.69 -1.07
C ALA A 292 -5.19 10.79 -1.90
N GLY A 293 -4.37 11.80 -1.58
CA GLY A 293 -2.99 11.88 -2.06
C GLY A 293 -2.81 12.33 -3.50
N LEU A 294 -3.79 12.99 -4.12
CA LEU A 294 -3.69 13.49 -5.50
C LEU A 294 -3.11 14.90 -5.64
N SER A 295 -3.08 15.67 -4.55
CA SER A 295 -2.68 17.07 -4.54
C SER A 295 -2.07 17.41 -3.18
N LEU A 296 -1.08 18.31 -3.17
CA LEU A 296 -0.52 18.88 -1.93
C LEU A 296 -1.34 20.08 -1.42
N ASP A 297 -2.21 20.64 -2.26
CA ASP A 297 -2.96 21.86 -1.98
C ASP A 297 -4.33 21.58 -1.35
N ASP A 298 -4.81 20.34 -1.46
CA ASP A 298 -6.11 19.93 -0.95
C ASP A 298 -5.98 19.10 0.32
N ARG A 299 -6.88 19.35 1.29
CA ARG A 299 -6.93 18.62 2.56
C ARG A 299 -8.06 17.58 2.58
N PRO A 300 -7.92 16.47 3.34
CA PRO A 300 -8.97 15.46 3.47
C PRO A 300 -10.31 16.05 3.94
N PRO A 301 -11.47 15.47 3.53
CA PRO A 301 -12.81 15.97 3.88
C PRO A 301 -13.10 16.07 5.38
N LEU A 302 -12.39 15.33 6.23
CA LEU A 302 -12.56 15.39 7.68
C LEU A 302 -11.62 16.40 8.37
N ASP A 303 -10.84 17.14 7.58
CA ASP A 303 -9.87 18.15 8.03
C ASP A 303 -10.22 19.56 7.52
N VAL A 304 -11.28 19.68 6.71
CA VAL A 304 -11.76 20.95 6.15
C VAL A 304 -13.29 20.99 6.21
N TYR A 305 -13.85 22.18 6.41
CA TYR A 305 -15.28 22.42 6.30
C TYR A 305 -15.58 23.14 4.98
N ARG A 306 -16.56 22.66 4.21
CA ARG A 306 -17.08 23.38 3.04
C ARG A 306 -18.58 23.64 3.18
N PRO A 307 -19.07 24.87 2.92
CA PRO A 307 -20.51 25.17 3.01
C PRO A 307 -21.41 24.36 2.07
N ASP A 308 -20.85 23.77 1.02
CA ASP A 308 -21.53 22.94 0.02
C ASP A 308 -21.37 21.42 0.27
N ASP A 309 -20.79 21.01 1.40
CA ASP A 309 -20.73 19.61 1.80
C ASP A 309 -22.15 19.01 1.97
N PRO A 310 -22.36 17.71 1.69
CA PRO A 310 -23.69 17.11 1.78
C PRO A 310 -24.28 17.11 3.21
N ASP A 311 -25.32 17.91 3.44
CA ASP A 311 -25.98 18.07 4.75
C ASP A 311 -27.26 17.24 4.92
N ASN A 312 -27.39 16.10 4.23
CA ASN A 312 -28.60 15.27 4.25
C ASN A 312 -29.01 14.74 5.66
N PHE A 313 -28.14 14.90 6.66
CA PHE A 313 -28.33 14.49 8.05
C PHE A 313 -28.86 15.60 8.97
N ILE A 314 -28.75 16.88 8.61
CA ILE A 314 -29.43 17.99 9.30
C ILE A 314 -30.72 18.29 8.51
N LYS A 315 -31.85 17.77 9.00
CA LYS A 315 -33.18 18.05 8.46
C LYS A 315 -34.01 18.83 9.47
#